data_AF-A0A818EU01-F1
#
_entry.id   AF-A0A818EU01-F1
#
_cell.length_a   1.000
_cell.length_b   1.000
_cell.length_c   1.000
_cell.angle_alpha   90.00
_cell.angle_beta   90.00
_cell.angle_gamma   90.00
#
_symmetry.space_group_name_H-M   'P 1'
#
loop_
_entity.id
_entity.type
_entity.pdbx_description
1 polymer ?
#
loop_
_entity_poly.entity_id
_entity_poly.type
_entity_poly.pdbx_seq_one_letter_code
_entity_poly.pdbx_strand_id
1 'polypeptide(L)'
;MLCLLKLIVMNHGATPLFTLYKRWQQRQATALTWKAQNDNQEIALTTVPKPNDVYYSKLNAILKEKGKQPVEDRRGVPMPILRQCTEELIRETPADLLSR
;
A
#
# COMPACT_ATOMS: atom_id res chain seq x y z
N MET A 1 2.88 45.57 11.71
CA MET A 1 3.71 44.46 12.22
C MET A 1 2.77 43.27 12.47
N LEU A 2 2.28 42.65 11.39
CA LEU A 2 2.66 41.28 11.03
C LEU A 2 2.37 40.22 12.12
N CYS A 3 1.15 40.20 12.67
CA CYS A 3 0.59 38.98 13.27
C CYS A 3 -0.39 38.31 12.29
N LEU A 4 0.07 38.10 11.06
CA LEU A 4 -0.47 37.10 10.13
C LEU A 4 0.01 35.70 10.57
N LEU A 5 -0.22 35.34 11.83
CA LEU A 5 -0.08 33.95 12.30
C LEU A 5 -1.39 33.26 12.00
N LYS A 6 -1.43 32.66 10.81
CA LYS A 6 -2.52 31.84 10.28
C LYS A 6 -2.85 30.75 11.32
N LEU A 7 -3.90 30.97 12.13
CA LEU A 7 -4.39 29.99 13.08
C LEU A 7 -4.88 28.77 12.32
N ILE A 8 -4.17 27.64 12.46
CA ILE A 8 -4.65 26.34 11.99
C ILE A 8 -5.71 25.88 12.98
N VAL A 9 -6.95 25.71 12.51
CA VAL A 9 -8.03 25.15 13.33
C VAL A 9 -7.99 23.63 13.21
N MET A 10 -7.85 22.95 14.35
CA MET A 10 -7.90 21.50 14.44
C MET A 10 -9.37 21.04 14.48
N ASN A 11 -9.77 20.17 13.56
CA ASN A 11 -11.09 19.54 13.60
C ASN A 11 -10.98 18.18 14.31
N HIS A 12 -11.84 17.94 15.31
CA HIS A 12 -11.85 16.71 16.10
C HIS A 12 -12.73 15.59 15.53
N GLY A 13 -13.59 15.88 14.54
CA GLY A 13 -14.51 14.90 13.95
C GLY A 13 -14.02 14.24 12.65
N ALA A 14 -12.90 14.70 12.09
CA ALA A 14 -12.40 14.19 10.81
C ALA A 14 -11.60 12.90 11.02
N THR A 15 -12.06 11.81 10.41
CA THR A 15 -11.27 10.57 10.34
C THR A 15 -10.42 10.56 9.06
N PRO A 16 -9.08 10.39 9.15
CA PRO A 16 -8.24 10.30 7.95
C PRO A 16 -8.59 9.07 7.11
N LEU A 17 -8.77 9.28 5.81
CA LEU A 17 -9.08 8.20 4.85
C LEU A 17 -8.09 7.03 4.93
N PHE A 18 -6.80 7.33 5.08
CA PHE A 18 -5.74 6.33 5.15
C PHE A 18 -5.88 5.36 6.34
N THR A 19 -6.54 5.77 7.43
CA THR A 19 -6.77 4.90 8.61
C THR A 19 -7.54 3.64 8.24
N LEU A 20 -8.52 3.76 7.35
CA LEU A 20 -9.37 2.67 6.92
C LEU A 20 -8.59 1.65 6.08
N TYR A 21 -7.79 2.14 5.14
CA TYR A 21 -6.85 1.33 4.36
C TYR A 21 -5.85 0.60 5.26
N LYS A 22 -5.24 1.30 6.22
CA LYS A 22 -4.30 0.70 7.17
C LYS A 22 -4.93 -0.43 7.99
N ARG A 23 -6.17 -0.26 8.47
CA ARG A 23 -6.91 -1.31 9.20
C ARG A 23 -7.19 -2.53 8.33
N TRP A 24 -7.49 -2.33 7.05
CA TRP A 24 -7.62 -3.44 6.11
C TRP A 24 -6.30 -4.19 5.91
N GLN A 25 -5.18 -3.47 5.72
CA GLN A 25 -3.86 -4.10 5.59
C GLN A 25 -3.46 -4.90 6.83
N GLN A 26 -3.79 -4.40 8.04
CA GLN A 26 -3.56 -5.14 9.29
C GLN A 26 -4.36 -6.44 9.34
N ARG A 27 -5.64 -6.42 8.95
CA ARG A 27 -6.46 -7.64 8.87
C ARG A 27 -5.88 -8.66 7.90
N GLN A 28 -5.38 -8.20 6.74
CA GLN A 28 -4.72 -9.09 5.76
C GLN A 28 -3.44 -9.71 6.33
N ALA A 29 -2.58 -8.92 6.96
CA ALA A 29 -1.35 -9.40 7.58
C ALA A 29 -1.65 -10.44 8.65
N THR A 30 -2.59 -10.15 9.56
CA THR A 30 -3.06 -11.11 10.57
C THR A 30 -3.60 -12.38 9.91
N ALA A 31 -4.44 -12.31 8.89
CA ALA A 31 -4.96 -13.50 8.21
C ALA A 31 -3.84 -14.40 7.63
N LEU A 32 -2.73 -13.82 7.17
CA LEU A 32 -1.57 -14.58 6.71
C LEU A 32 -0.85 -15.30 7.86
N THR A 33 -0.72 -14.68 9.04
CA THR A 33 -0.10 -15.35 10.20
C THR A 33 -0.93 -16.54 10.68
N TRP A 34 -2.26 -16.41 10.70
CA TRP A 34 -3.14 -17.52 11.07
C TRP A 34 -3.00 -18.70 10.10
N LYS A 35 -2.81 -18.44 8.80
CA LYS A 35 -2.54 -19.50 7.81
C LYS A 35 -1.19 -20.17 8.06
N ALA A 36 -0.12 -19.40 8.24
CA ALA A 36 1.23 -19.92 8.48
C ALA A 36 1.32 -20.77 9.76
N GLN A 37 0.56 -20.43 10.80
CA GLN A 37 0.45 -21.21 12.03
C GLN A 37 -0.15 -22.60 11.82
N ASN A 38 -1.12 -22.74 10.91
CA ASN A 38 -1.73 -24.04 10.60
C ASN A 38 -0.77 -24.97 9.84
N ASP A 39 0.14 -24.40 9.04
CA ASP A 39 1.13 -25.15 8.24
C ASP A 39 2.45 -25.44 9.00
N ASN A 40 2.51 -25.22 10.32
CA ASN A 40 3.73 -25.35 11.14
C ASN A 40 4.95 -24.57 10.58
N GLN A 41 4.70 -23.46 9.88
CA GLN A 41 5.77 -22.59 9.41
C GLN A 41 6.14 -21.55 10.47
N GLU A 42 7.42 -21.19 10.53
CA GLU A 42 7.93 -20.20 11.48
C GLU A 42 7.15 -18.88 11.35
N ILE A 43 6.56 -18.43 12.45
CA ILE A 43 5.67 -17.26 12.47
C ILE A 43 6.53 -15.99 12.34
N ALA A 44 6.79 -15.56 11.11
CA ALA A 44 7.29 -14.22 10.87
C ALA A 44 6.19 -13.21 11.29
N LEU A 45 6.49 -12.31 12.22
CA LEU A 45 5.63 -11.18 12.59
C LEU A 45 5.35 -10.35 11.32
N THR A 46 4.19 -10.56 10.69
CA THR A 46 3.82 -9.83 9.48
C THR A 46 3.51 -8.39 9.83
N THR A 47 4.53 -7.55 9.76
CA THR A 47 4.40 -6.09 9.86
C THR A 47 3.70 -5.59 8.59
N VAL A 48 2.78 -4.63 8.74
CA VAL A 48 2.15 -3.99 7.57
C VAL A 48 3.26 -3.36 6.69
N PRO A 49 3.37 -3.77 5.42
CA PRO A 49 4.44 -3.28 4.55
C PRO A 49 4.28 -1.78 4.28
N LYS A 50 5.39 -1.07 4.11
CA LYS A 50 5.34 0.35 3.77
C LYS A 50 4.72 0.49 2.37
N PRO A 51 3.95 1.57 2.10
CA PRO A 51 3.33 1.78 0.78
C PRO A 51 4.34 1.73 -0.37
N ASN A 52 5.54 2.26 -0.14
CA ASN A 52 6.63 2.23 -1.11
C ASN A 52 7.05 0.80 -1.45
N ASP A 53 7.21 -0.06 -0.44
CA ASP A 53 7.65 -1.44 -0.61
C ASP A 53 6.60 -2.26 -1.38
N VAL A 54 5.31 -2.05 -1.07
CA VAL A 54 4.19 -2.68 -1.79
C VAL A 54 4.23 -2.31 -3.28
N TYR A 55 4.41 -1.03 -3.57
CA TYR A 55 4.45 -0.53 -4.94
C TYR A 55 5.63 -1.12 -5.74
N TYR A 56 6.85 -1.08 -5.18
CA TYR A 56 8.03 -1.61 -5.87
C TYR A 56 8.02 -3.13 -5.98
N SER A 57 7.49 -3.84 -4.98
CA SER A 57 7.29 -5.29 -5.07
C SER A 57 6.42 -5.67 -6.27
N LYS A 58 5.27 -4.98 -6.45
CA LYS A 58 4.38 -5.19 -7.60
C LYS A 58 5.03 -4.80 -8.92
N LEU A 59 5.65 -3.62 -8.97
CA LEU A 59 6.30 -3.11 -10.17
C LEU A 59 7.41 -4.04 -10.67
N ASN A 60 8.24 -4.53 -9.75
CA ASN A 60 9.31 -5.48 -10.07
C ASN A 60 8.76 -6.83 -10.53
N ALA A 61 7.63 -7.28 -10.01
CA ALA A 61 6.96 -8.49 -10.49
C ALA A 61 6.49 -8.36 -11.95
N ILE A 62 5.82 -7.24 -12.29
CA ILE A 62 5.38 -6.95 -13.67
C ILE A 62 6.57 -6.83 -14.62
N LEU A 63 7.67 -6.21 -14.19
CA LEU A 63 8.88 -6.10 -15.01
C LEU A 63 9.53 -7.46 -15.23
N LYS A 64 9.61 -8.30 -14.20
CA LYS A 64 10.12 -9.66 -14.30
C LYS A 64 9.30 -10.50 -15.28
N GLU A 65 7.98 -10.39 -15.24
CA GLU A 65 7.08 -11.05 -16.21
C GLU A 65 7.35 -10.61 -17.65
N LYS A 66 7.67 -9.33 -17.85
CA LYS A 66 8.05 -8.76 -19.15
C LYS A 66 9.54 -8.96 -19.51
N GLY A 67 10.28 -9.76 -18.75
CA GLY A 67 11.71 -10.05 -18.97
C GLY A 67 12.64 -8.85 -18.75
N LYS A 68 12.19 -7.84 -18.00
CA LYS A 68 12.98 -6.63 -17.68
C LYS A 68 13.57 -6.74 -16.27
N GLN A 69 14.70 -6.06 -16.06
CA GLN A 69 15.36 -6.00 -14.76
C GLN A 69 14.53 -5.19 -13.74
N PRO A 70 14.73 -5.42 -12.42
CA PRO A 70 14.10 -4.63 -11.35
C PRO A 70 14.38 -3.12 -11.48
N VAL A 71 13.49 -2.29 -10.96
CA VAL A 71 13.64 -0.82 -11.05
C VAL A 71 14.70 -0.31 -10.10
N GLU A 72 15.76 0.29 -10.65
CA GLU A 72 16.70 1.13 -9.92
C GLU A 72 16.36 2.63 -10.07
N ASP A 73 15.90 3.06 -11.27
CA ASP A 73 15.43 4.42 -11.55
C ASP A 73 14.03 4.40 -12.18
N ARG A 74 13.08 5.12 -11.57
CA ARG A 74 11.70 5.22 -12.06
C ARG A 74 11.57 6.01 -13.37
N ARG A 75 12.51 6.91 -13.67
CA ARG A 75 12.42 7.82 -14.84
C ARG A 75 12.43 7.06 -16.16
N GLY A 76 13.07 5.90 -16.21
CA GLY A 76 13.14 5.05 -17.41
C GLY A 76 11.96 4.09 -17.58
N VAL A 77 11.00 4.05 -16.65
CA VAL A 77 9.93 3.06 -16.68
C VAL A 77 8.82 3.49 -17.65
N PRO A 78 8.44 2.66 -18.64
CA PRO A 78 7.38 2.97 -19.58
C PRO A 78 6.03 3.23 -18.89
N MET A 79 5.33 4.28 -19.31
CA MET A 79 4.01 4.65 -18.77
C MET A 79 2.97 3.51 -18.77
N PRO A 80 2.89 2.63 -19.78
CA PRO A 80 1.97 1.50 -19.75
C PRO A 80 2.22 0.53 -18.58
N ILE A 81 3.48 0.36 -18.16
CA ILE A 81 3.84 -0.50 -17.03
C ILE A 81 3.41 0.15 -15.71
N LEU A 82 3.61 1.46 -15.58
CA LEU A 82 3.18 2.21 -14.40
C LEU A 82 1.66 2.16 -14.25
N ARG A 83 0.92 2.34 -15.35
CA ARG A 83 -0.54 2.24 -15.37
C ARG A 83 -1.01 0.86 -14.94
N GLN A 84 -0.44 -0.19 -15.55
CA GLN A 84 -0.77 -1.58 -15.19
C GLN A 84 -0.54 -1.84 -13.70
N CYS A 85 0.60 -1.41 -13.15
CA CYS A 85 0.90 -1.55 -11.72
C CYS A 85 -0.17 -0.87 -10.84
N THR A 86 -0.59 0.34 -11.20
CA THR A 86 -1.66 1.05 -10.48
C THR A 86 -3.01 0.33 -10.58
N GLU A 87 -3.40 -0.14 -11.76
CA GLU A 87 -4.66 -0.86 -11.97
C GLU A 87 -4.72 -2.18 -11.18
N GLU A 88 -3.61 -2.91 -11.11
CA GLU A 88 -3.50 -4.13 -10.30
C GLU A 88 -3.63 -3.84 -8.80
N LEU A 89 -2.93 -2.82 -8.29
CA LEU A 89 -3.02 -2.43 -6.88
C LEU A 89 -4.44 -1.96 -6.50
N ILE A 90 -5.13 -1.26 -7.41
CA ILE A 90 -6.53 -0.88 -7.22
C ILE A 90 -7.41 -2.14 -7.17
N ARG A 91 -7.20 -3.10 -8.07
CA ARG A 91 -7.99 -4.34 -8.11
C ARG A 91 -7.80 -5.22 -6.86
N GLU A 92 -6.61 -5.21 -6.28
CA GLU A 92 -6.31 -5.93 -5.02
C GLU A 92 -6.95 -5.28 -3.79
N THR A 93 -7.21 -3.98 -3.85
CA THR A 93 -7.85 -3.24 -2.77
C THR A 93 -9.37 -3.33 -2.92
N PRO A 94 -10.11 -3.78 -1.90
CA PRO A 94 -11.57 -3.91 -2.02
C PRO A 94 -12.22 -2.53 -2.21
N ALA A 95 -13.09 -2.40 -3.21
CA ALA A 95 -13.73 -1.12 -3.57
C ALA A 95 -14.75 -0.65 -2.52
N ASP A 96 -15.25 -1.56 -1.70
CA ASP A 96 -16.26 -1.29 -0.65
C ASP A 96 -15.65 -0.78 0.66
N LEU A 97 -14.35 -0.49 0.68
CA LEU A 97 -13.65 -0.11 1.90
C LEU A 97 -14.24 1.14 2.54
N LEU A 98 -14.69 2.10 1.73
CA LEU A 98 -15.28 3.36 2.17
C LEU A 98 -16.78 3.30 2.46
N SER A 99 -17.49 2.38 1.83
CA SER A 99 -18.96 2.30 1.90
C SER A 99 -19.48 1.49 3.08
N ARG A 100 -18.60 0.84 3.84
CA ARG A 100 -18.92 0.04 5.03
C ARG A 100 -18.64 0.83 6.31
#